data_AF-A0ABD3F162-F1
#
_entry.id   AF-A0ABD3F162-F1
#
_cell.length_a   1.000
_cell.length_b   1.000
_cell.length_c   1.000
_cell.angle_alpha   90.00
_cell.angle_beta   90.00
_cell.angle_gamma   90.00
#
_symmetry.space_group_name_H-M   'P 1'
#
loop_
_entity.id
_entity.type
_entity.pdbx_description
1 polymer ?
#
loop_
_entity_poly.entity_id
_entity_poly.type
_entity_poly.pdbx_seq_one_letter_code
_entity_poly.pdbx_strand_id
1 'polypeptide(L)'
;MMIGPHGAAFYNSRFAQPRTALIEIIPDPKNFFVPCFWEQARLLGQDYSAHVGKTENEQNDMVVDDIDNVVRLVQQRLTYLDKSYRMQKALDHKYAWSAL
;
A
#
# COMPACT_ATOMS: atom_id res chain seq x y z
N MET A 1 2.71 3.72 10.72
CA MET A 1 2.93 3.45 9.29
C MET A 1 3.62 2.11 9.15
N MET A 2 3.39 1.40 8.04
CA MET A 2 4.03 0.14 7.70
C MET A 2 4.45 0.14 6.23
N ILE A 3 5.64 -0.38 5.95
CA ILE A 3 6.19 -0.54 4.60
C ILE A 3 6.81 -1.94 4.53
N GLY A 4 6.53 -2.70 3.49
CA GLY A 4 7.13 -4.01 3.33
C GLY A 4 6.70 -4.74 2.06
N PRO A 5 7.32 -5.90 1.77
CA PRO A 5 6.97 -6.69 0.61
C PRO A 5 5.55 -7.25 0.72
N HIS A 6 4.98 -7.53 -0.45
CA HIS A 6 3.67 -8.17 -0.59
C HIS A 6 3.55 -9.41 0.31
N GLY A 7 2.41 -9.56 0.97
CA GLY A 7 2.17 -10.62 1.95
C GLY A 7 2.70 -10.30 3.36
N ALA A 8 3.96 -9.90 3.53
CA ALA A 8 4.51 -9.58 4.86
C ALA A 8 3.92 -8.26 5.42
N ALA A 9 3.85 -7.23 4.58
CA ALA A 9 3.18 -5.97 4.95
C ALA A 9 1.70 -6.20 5.28
N PHE A 10 1.05 -7.06 4.51
CA PHE A 10 -0.35 -7.42 4.74
C PHE A 10 -0.58 -8.21 6.03
N TYR A 11 0.22 -9.25 6.30
CA TYR A 11 0.05 -10.05 7.51
C TYR A 11 0.23 -9.20 8.77
N ASN A 12 1.23 -8.33 8.75
CA ASN A 12 1.49 -7.42 9.87
C ASN A 12 0.43 -6.33 9.99
N SER A 13 -0.21 -5.89 8.90
CA SER A 13 -1.25 -4.85 8.96
C SER A 13 -2.47 -5.29 9.77
N ARG A 14 -2.77 -6.58 9.87
CA ARG A 14 -3.87 -7.11 10.70
C ARG A 14 -3.75 -6.73 12.18
N PHE A 15 -2.53 -6.49 12.66
CA PHE A 15 -2.26 -6.10 14.04
C PHE A 15 -2.07 -4.58 14.20
N ALA A 16 -2.06 -3.83 13.10
CA ALA A 16 -1.89 -2.40 13.12
C ALA A 16 -3.21 -1.70 13.45
N GLN A 17 -3.13 -0.60 14.19
CA GLN A 17 -4.30 0.19 14.56
C GLN A 17 -5.00 0.77 13.31
N PRO A 18 -6.31 1.05 13.39
CA PRO A 18 -6.98 1.88 12.40
C PRO A 18 -6.21 3.18 12.14
N ARG A 19 -6.32 3.71 10.91
CA ARG A 19 -5.54 4.87 10.43
C ARG A 19 -4.03 4.62 10.34
N THR A 20 -3.62 3.36 10.21
CA THR A 20 -2.25 3.05 9.77
C THR A 20 -2.15 3.23 8.26
N ALA A 21 -1.15 3.98 7.79
CA ALA A 21 -0.75 3.97 6.39
C ALA A 21 0.10 2.71 6.10
N LEU A 22 -0.27 2.00 5.05
CA LEU A 22 0.37 0.79 4.53
C LEU A 22 0.91 1.09 3.14
N ILE A 23 2.19 0.83 2.93
CA ILE A 23 2.81 0.85 1.61
C ILE A 23 3.31 -0.56 1.33
N GLU A 24 2.69 -1.21 0.35
CA GLU A 24 3.04 -2.53 -0.08
C GLU A 24 3.99 -2.48 -1.27
N ILE A 25 5.06 -3.27 -1.26
CA ILE A 25 5.98 -3.39 -2.38
C ILE A 25 5.64 -4.69 -3.13
N ILE A 26 5.22 -4.55 -4.39
CA ILE A 26 4.64 -5.64 -5.20
C ILE A 26 5.47 -5.80 -6.49
N PRO A 27 5.76 -7.04 -6.95
CA PRO A 27 6.34 -7.30 -8.27
C PRO A 27 5.39 -6.89 -9.42
N ASP A 28 5.87 -6.94 -10.66
CA ASP A 28 5.07 -6.58 -11.84
C ASP A 28 3.78 -7.44 -11.92
N PRO A 29 2.58 -6.83 -11.87
CA PRO A 29 1.30 -7.54 -11.88
C PRO A 29 1.02 -8.27 -13.21
N LYS A 30 1.78 -8.00 -14.28
CA LYS A 30 1.70 -8.80 -15.52
C LYS A 30 2.18 -10.23 -15.31
N ASN A 31 3.09 -10.44 -14.37
CA ASN A 31 3.68 -11.74 -14.06
C ASN A 31 3.17 -12.32 -12.73
N PHE A 32 2.39 -11.55 -11.98
CA PHE A 32 1.93 -11.91 -10.64
C PHE A 32 0.45 -11.54 -10.45
N PHE A 33 -0.41 -12.52 -10.12
CA PHE A 33 -1.84 -12.30 -9.88
C PHE A 33 -2.06 -11.66 -8.50
N VAL A 34 -2.57 -10.42 -8.46
CA VAL A 34 -2.73 -9.65 -7.20
C VAL A 34 -4.19 -9.25 -6.98
N PRO A 35 -4.96 -9.92 -6.10
CA PRO A 35 -6.04 -9.26 -5.40
C PRO A 35 -5.41 -8.25 -4.45
N CYS A 36 -5.30 -6.99 -4.88
CA CYS A 36 -4.72 -5.93 -4.08
C CYS A 36 -5.42 -5.85 -2.72
N PHE A 37 -4.67 -5.80 -1.62
CA PHE A 37 -5.22 -5.88 -0.25
C PHE A 37 -6.00 -4.64 0.21
N TRP A 38 -6.32 -3.74 -0.72
CA TRP A 38 -7.05 -2.51 -0.45
C TRP A 38 -8.40 -2.77 0.23
N GLU A 39 -9.12 -3.85 -0.13
CA GLU A 39 -10.41 -4.20 0.48
C GLU A 39 -10.26 -4.52 1.97
N GLN A 40 -9.24 -5.28 2.32
CA GLN A 40 -8.99 -5.68 3.71
C GLN A 40 -8.41 -4.52 4.51
N ALA A 41 -7.45 -3.77 3.95
CA ALA A 41 -6.96 -2.54 4.56
C ALA A 41 -8.13 -1.57 4.83
N ARG A 42 -9.07 -1.48 3.89
CA ARG A 42 -10.29 -0.67 4.03
C ARG A 42 -11.15 -1.12 5.20
N LEU A 43 -11.41 -2.41 5.33
CA LEU A 43 -12.17 -2.97 6.45
C LEU A 43 -11.50 -2.71 7.80
N LEU A 44 -10.16 -2.69 7.84
CA LEU A 44 -9.38 -2.37 9.03
C LEU A 44 -9.27 -0.85 9.31
N GLY A 45 -9.88 -0.01 8.48
CA GLY A 45 -9.78 1.45 8.59
C GLY A 45 -8.37 1.98 8.30
N GLN A 46 -7.59 1.25 7.51
CA GLN A 46 -6.22 1.55 7.15
C GLN A 46 -6.15 2.23 5.78
N ASP A 47 -5.07 2.97 5.56
CA ASP A 47 -4.82 3.71 4.33
C ASP A 47 -3.80 2.95 3.50
N TYR A 48 -4.18 2.50 2.30
CA TYR A 48 -3.41 1.56 1.49
C TYR A 48 -2.79 2.25 0.29
N SER A 49 -1.55 1.90 -0.01
CA SER A 49 -0.83 2.28 -1.23
C SER A 49 0.08 1.13 -1.63
N ALA A 50 0.38 1.05 -2.92
CA ALA A 50 1.29 0.04 -3.46
C ALA A 50 2.38 0.72 -4.30
N HIS A 51 3.61 0.24 -4.17
CA HIS A 51 4.68 0.47 -5.11
C HIS A 51 4.86 -0.80 -5.94
N VAL A 52 4.74 -0.66 -7.26
CA VAL A 52 4.94 -1.76 -8.19
C VAL A 52 6.36 -1.65 -8.74
N GLY A 53 7.21 -2.59 -8.36
CA GLY A 53 8.56 -2.71 -8.88
C GLY A 53 8.59 -3.57 -10.14
N LYS A 54 9.71 -3.50 -10.86
CA LYS A 54 9.93 -4.31 -12.05
C LYS A 54 10.43 -5.71 -11.65
N THR A 55 9.83 -6.74 -12.27
CA THR A 55 10.33 -8.11 -12.16
C THR A 55 11.58 -8.29 -13.02
N GLU A 56 12.65 -8.83 -12.43
CA GLU A 56 13.95 -8.98 -13.07
C GLU A 56 14.19 -10.39 -13.65
N ASN A 57 13.44 -11.40 -13.21
CA ASN A 57 13.59 -12.78 -13.68
C ASN A 57 12.32 -13.64 -13.56
N GLU A 58 12.41 -14.89 -14.01
CA GLU A 58 11.32 -15.88 -13.96
C GLU A 58 10.95 -16.32 -12.54
N GLN A 59 11.79 -16.05 -11.54
CA GLN A 59 11.54 -16.32 -10.12
C GLN A 59 10.73 -15.21 -9.45
N ASN A 60 10.35 -14.15 -10.18
CA ASN A 60 9.73 -12.93 -9.66
C ASN A 60 10.61 -12.14 -8.70
N ASP A 61 11.95 -12.28 -8.81
CA ASP A 61 12.84 -11.38 -8.09
C ASP A 61 12.61 -9.95 -8.59
N MET A 62 12.75 -9.02 -7.67
CA MET A 62 12.47 -7.61 -7.90
C MET A 62 13.57 -6.77 -7.27
N VAL A 63 14.01 -5.76 -8.00
CA VAL A 63 14.85 -4.68 -7.47
C VAL A 63 13.97 -3.45 -7.34
N VAL A 64 14.05 -2.79 -6.18
CA VAL A 64 13.42 -1.48 -6.00
C VAL A 64 14.41 -0.44 -6.54
N ASP A 65 14.32 -0.16 -7.83
CA ASP A 65 15.19 0.79 -8.54
C ASP A 65 14.65 2.23 -8.48
N ASP A 66 13.34 2.41 -8.40
CA ASP A 66 12.66 3.71 -8.26
C ASP A 66 12.44 4.10 -6.78
N ILE A 67 13.55 4.33 -6.07
CA ILE A 67 13.54 4.75 -4.65
C ILE A 67 12.80 6.09 -4.47
N ASP A 68 12.94 7.02 -5.41
CA ASP A 68 12.32 8.34 -5.34
C ASP A 68 10.79 8.24 -5.30
N ASN A 69 10.21 7.30 -6.04
CA ASN A 69 8.78 7.03 -6.02
C ASN A 69 8.31 6.46 -4.68
N VAL A 70 9.07 5.52 -4.10
CA VAL A 70 8.79 5.00 -2.76
C VAL A 70 8.83 6.13 -1.72
N VAL A 71 9.86 6.98 -1.77
CA VAL A 71 9.98 8.15 -0.89
C VAL A 71 8.79 9.10 -1.05
N ARG A 72 8.39 9.38 -2.29
CA ARG A 72 7.22 10.22 -2.58
C ARG A 72 5.93 9.61 -2.00
N LEU A 73 5.73 8.29 -2.12
CA LEU A 73 4.59 7.60 -1.51
C LEU A 73 4.59 7.77 0.01
N VAL A 74 5.75 7.58 0.66
CA VAL A 74 5.91 7.77 2.11
C VAL A 74 5.53 9.20 2.51
N GLN A 75 6.07 10.21 1.83
CA GLN A 75 5.79 11.62 2.11
C GLN A 75 4.30 11.96 1.96
N GLN A 76 3.65 11.45 0.90
CA GLN A 76 2.22 11.63 0.70
C GLN A 76 1.40 11.00 1.82
N ARG A 77 1.79 9.80 2.28
CA ARG A 77 1.12 9.11 3.38
C ARG A 77 1.32 9.83 4.71
N LEU A 78 2.52 10.32 5.01
CA LEU A 78 2.77 11.16 6.20
C LEU A 78 1.89 12.41 6.18
N THR A 79 1.85 13.12 5.05
CA THR A 79 0.99 14.30 4.87
C THR A 79 -0.50 13.98 5.08
N TYR A 80 -0.95 12.82 4.61
CA TYR A 80 -2.31 12.35 4.85
C TYR A 80 -2.57 12.08 6.34
N LEU A 81 -1.63 11.41 7.01
CA LEU A 81 -1.72 11.09 8.43
C LEU A 81 -1.70 12.33 9.33
N ASP A 82 -1.01 13.41 8.93
CA ASP A 82 -0.97 14.68 9.69
C ASP A 82 -2.33 15.40 9.73
N LYS A 83 -3.23 15.14 8.77
CA LYS A 83 -4.57 15.75 8.76
C LYS A 83 -5.43 15.18 9.88
N SER A 84 -6.05 16.03 10.71
CA SER A 84 -6.95 15.57 11.78
C SER A 84 -8.04 14.60 11.26
N TYR A 85 -8.15 13.43 11.87
CA TYR A 85 -9.10 12.39 11.47
C TYR A 85 -10.03 12.05 12.63
N ARG A 86 -11.32 11.93 12.32
CA ARG A 86 -12.32 11.36 13.23
C ARG A 86 -12.67 9.97 12.73
N MET A 87 -12.70 8.97 13.61
CA MET A 87 -12.99 7.57 13.23
C MET A 87 -14.28 7.40 12.44
N GLN A 88 -15.31 8.22 12.66
CA GLN A 88 -16.55 8.15 11.88
C GLN A 88 -16.33 8.31 10.36
N LYS A 89 -15.21 8.90 9.93
CA LYS A 89 -14.87 9.11 8.51
C LYS A 89 -14.20 7.90 7.85
N ALA A 90 -14.00 6.80 8.59
CA ALA A 90 -13.36 5.61 8.05
C ALA A 90 -14.10 5.02 6.87
N LEU A 91 -15.43 5.14 6.80
CA LEU A 91 -16.22 4.64 5.68
C LEU A 91 -16.38 5.65 4.52
N ASP A 92 -15.91 6.90 4.69
CA ASP A 92 -16.09 7.97 3.70
C ASP A 92 -14.94 8.05 2.67
N HIS A 93 -13.76 7.54 2.99
CA HIS A 93 -12.59 7.60 2.08
C HIS A 93 -12.71 6.63 0.88
N LYS A 94 -12.93 7.16 -0.33
CA LYS A 94 -13.02 6.37 -1.57
C LYS A 94 -11.70 6.47 -2.34
N TYR A 95 -11.15 5.33 -2.75
CA TYR A 95 -10.03 5.31 -3.70
C TYR A 95 -10.59 5.47 -5.11
N ALA A 96 -10.15 6.49 -5.84
CA ALA A 96 -10.40 6.63 -7.27
C ALA A 96 -9.12 6.23 -8.00
N TRP A 97 -9.15 5.08 -8.67
CA TRP A 97 -8.08 4.66 -9.56
C TRP A 97 -8.50 5.09 -10.97
N SER A 98 -7.69 5.92 -11.63
CA SER A 98 -7.85 6.16 -13.07
C SER A 98 -7.73 4.81 -13.77
N ALA A 99 -8.74 4.43 -14.55
CA ALA A 99 -8.72 3.19 -15.32
C ALA A 99 -7.40 3.11 -16.12
N LEU A 100 -6.64 2.04 -15.88
CA LEU A 100 -5.46 1.66 -16.65
C LEU A 100 -5.83 1.40 -18.11
#